data_AF-A0A5K1G2X0-F1
#
_entry.id   AF-A0A5K1G2X0-F1
#
_cell.length_a   1.000
_cell.length_b   1.000
_cell.length_c   1.000
_cell.angle_alpha   90.00
_cell.angle_beta   90.00
_cell.angle_gamma   90.00
#
_symmetry.space_group_name_H-M   'P 1'
#
loop_
_entity.id
_entity.type
_entity.pdbx_description
1 polymer ?
#
loop_
_entity_poly.entity_id
_entity_poly.type
_entity_poly.pdbx_seq_one_letter_code
_entity_poly.pdbx_strand_id
1 'polypeptide(L)' 'LGGPYWDVKLGRRDARTASQAAANTSIPPPTNSLDQLITSFHAQGLSVQDMVALS' A
#
# COMPACT_ATOMS: atom_id res chain seq x y z
N LEU A 1 -19.95 -4.75 -8.01
CA LEU A 1 -18.98 -4.04 -7.15
C LEU A 1 -19.51 -2.64 -6.87
N GLY A 2 -20.59 -2.52 -6.09
CA GLY A 2 -21.28 -1.25 -5.79
C GLY A 2 -20.56 -0.42 -4.72
N GLY A 3 -19.25 -0.25 -4.88
CA GLY A 3 -18.41 0.52 -3.97
C GLY A 3 -18.64 2.03 -4.09
N PRO A 4 -18.07 2.81 -3.17
CA PRO A 4 -18.15 4.27 -3.20
C PRO A 4 -17.48 4.84 -4.47
N TYR A 5 -17.90 6.03 -4.87
CA TYR A 5 -17.19 6.80 -5.89
C TYR A 5 -16.04 7.58 -5.26
N TRP A 6 -14.91 7.70 -5.96
CA TRP A 6 -13.82 8.59 -5.59
C TRP A 6 -13.25 9.29 -6.82
N ASP A 7 -13.01 10.60 -6.70
CA ASP A 7 -12.34 11.40 -7.71
C ASP A 7 -10.85 11.02 -7.80
N VAL A 8 -10.43 10.49 -8.94
CA VAL A 8 -9.03 10.09 -9.16
C VAL A 8 -8.21 11.30 -9.62
N LYS A 9 -7.20 11.68 -8.84
CA LYS A 9 -6.24 12.73 -9.23
C LYS A 9 -5.34 12.24 -10.37
N LEU A 10 -5.26 13.02 -11.44
CA LEU A 10 -4.46 12.71 -12.64
C LEU A 10 -3.11 13.45 -12.65
N GLY A 11 -2.20 13.04 -13.54
CA GLY A 11 -0.90 13.69 -13.75
C GLY A 11 0.33 12.94 -13.21
N ARG A 12 0.16 11.71 -12.72
CA ARG A 12 1.31 10.83 -12.42
C ARG A 12 2.06 10.49 -13.70
N ARG A 13 3.39 10.53 -13.64
CA ARG A 13 4.30 10.21 -14.75
C ARG A 13 4.85 8.81 -14.59
N ASP A 14 5.05 8.12 -15.70
CA ASP A 14 5.59 6.77 -15.71
C ASP A 14 7.05 6.74 -15.25
N ALA A 15 7.37 5.72 -14.45
CA ALA A 15 8.75 5.40 -14.10
C ALA A 15 9.47 4.76 -15.29
N ARG A 16 10.76 5.04 -15.46
CA ARG A 16 11.60 4.43 -16.50
C ARG A 16 12.28 3.13 -16.05
N THR A 17 12.16 2.80 -14.77
CA THR A 17 12.80 1.65 -14.14
C THR A 17 11.85 0.99 -13.15
N ALA A 18 12.04 -0.30 -12.92
CA ALA A 18 11.36 -1.07 -11.88
C ALA A 18 12.40 -1.59 -10.87
N SER A 19 11.95 -1.91 -9.64
CA SER A 19 12.81 -2.48 -8.61
C SER A 19 12.12 -3.65 -7.90
N GLN A 20 12.53 -4.87 -8.23
CA GLN A 20 12.06 -6.08 -7.56
C GLN A 20 12.50 -6.13 -6.09
N ALA A 21 13.73 -5.67 -5.80
CA ALA A 21 14.23 -5.59 -4.44
C ALA A 21 13.35 -4.68 -3.57
N ALA A 22 12.94 -3.51 -4.09
CA ALA A 22 12.02 -2.62 -3.38
C ALA A 22 10.65 -3.27 -3.15
N ALA A 23 10.13 -3.99 -4.15
CA ALA A 23 8.86 -4.71 -4.01
C ALA A 23 8.94 -5.77 -2.89
N ASN A 24 10.01 -6.56 -2.84
CA ASN A 24 10.20 -7.58 -1.80
C ASN A 24 10.30 -7.00 -0.39
N THR A 25 10.73 -5.74 -0.24
CA THR A 25 10.80 -5.07 1.07
C THR A 25 9.55 -4.27 1.42
N SER A 26 8.81 -3.78 0.43
CA SER A 26 7.68 -2.86 0.62
C SER A 26 6.31 -3.53 0.57
N ILE A 27 6.22 -4.75 0.03
CA ILE A 27 4.97 -5.51 -0.05
C ILE A 27 4.97 -6.56 1.09
N PRO A 28 4.09 -6.41 2.10
CA PRO A 28 4.02 -7.36 3.19
C PRO A 28 3.42 -8.70 2.71
N PRO A 29 4.09 -9.86 2.94
CA PRO A 29 3.48 -11.17 2.70
C PRO A 29 2.25 -11.42 3.59
N PRO A 30 1.33 -12.32 3.17
CA PRO A 30 0.13 -12.66 3.93
C PRO A 30 0.43 -13.40 5.25
N THR A 31 1.68 -13.81 5.46
CA THR A 31 2.16 -14.47 6.68
C THR A 31 2.69 -13.49 7.73
N ASN A 32 2.70 -12.16 7.45
CA ASN A 32 3.13 -11.17 8.42
C ASN A 32 2.21 -11.11 9.63
N SER A 33 2.81 -10.85 10.81
CA SER A 33 2.03 -10.53 12.01
C SER A 33 1.39 -9.15 11.90
N LEU A 34 0.40 -8.88 12.76
CA LEU A 34 -0.28 -7.59 12.82
C LEU A 34 0.69 -6.42 13.00
N ASP A 35 1.69 -6.55 13.88
CA ASP A 35 2.68 -5.49 14.12
C ASP A 35 3.54 -5.20 12.88
N GLN A 36 3.83 -6.23 12.08
CA GLN A 36 4.57 -6.10 10.83
C GLN A 36 3.72 -5.40 9.76
N LEU A 37 2.41 -5.70 9.69
CA LEU A 37 1.48 -5.02 8.80
C LEU A 37 1.34 -3.54 9.18
N ILE A 38 1.16 -3.24 10.47
CA ILE A 38 1.11 -1.86 10.99
C ILE A 38 2.36 -1.09 10.60
N THR A 39 3.55 -1.69 10.80
CA THR A 39 4.83 -1.05 10.44
C THR A 39 4.94 -0.79 8.94
N SER A 40 4.51 -1.75 8.10
CA SER A 40 4.55 -1.61 6.64
C SER A 40 3.63 -0.49 6.13
N PHE A 41 2.40 -0.40 6.65
CA PHE A 41 1.47 0.67 6.29
C PHE A 41 1.96 2.04 6.77
N HIS A 42 2.51 2.12 8.00
CA HIS A 42 3.13 3.34 8.50
C HIS A 42 4.30 3.82 7.63
N ALA A 43 5.09 2.91 7.07
CA ALA A 43 6.18 3.26 6.15
C ALA A 43 5.68 3.90 4.84
N GLN A 44 4.42 3.65 4.46
CA GLN A 44 3.75 4.31 3.33
C GLN A 44 2.96 5.57 3.75
N GLY A 45 3.04 5.97 5.02
CA GLY A 45 2.30 7.11 5.57
C GLY A 45 0.81 6.81 5.82
N LEU A 46 0.43 5.53 5.89
CA LEU A 46 -0.94 5.08 6.14
C LEU A 46 -1.11 4.70 7.62
N SER A 47 -2.29 4.98 8.16
CA SER A 47 -2.64 4.65 9.56
C SER A 47 -3.13 3.21 9.71
N VAL A 48 -3.29 2.75 10.95
CA VAL A 48 -3.91 1.44 11.25
C VAL A 48 -5.35 1.37 10.74
N GLN A 49 -6.09 2.49 10.75
CA GLN A 49 -7.44 2.53 10.20
C GLN A 49 -7.44 2.33 8.68
N ASP A 50 -6.46 2.92 7.98
CA ASP A 50 -6.29 2.72 6.54
C ASP A 50 -5.91 1.27 6.22
N MET A 51 -5.09 0.63 7.07
CA MET A 51 -4.77 -0.79 6.94
C MET A 51 -6.02 -1.68 7.00
N VAL A 52 -6.92 -1.44 7.95
CA VAL A 52 -8.17 -2.21 8.07
C VAL A 52 -9.14 -1.92 6.92
N ALA A 53 -9.20 -0.68 6.44
CA ALA A 53 -10.07 -0.31 5.32
C ALA A 53 -9.60 -0.87 3.96
N LEU A 54 -8.30 -1.18 3.83
CA LEU A 54 -7.67 -1.62 2.58
C LEU A 54 -7.29 -3.11 2.56
N SER A 55 -7.59 -3.87 3.62
CA SER A 55 -7.35 -5.33 3.72
C SER A 55 -8.39 -6.17 2.99
#